data_AF-A0A4Z2HRM8-F1
#
_entry.id   AF-A0A4Z2HRM8-F1
#
_cell.length_a   1.000
_cell.length_b   1.000
_cell.length_c   1.000
_cell.angle_alpha   90.00
_cell.angle_beta   90.00
_cell.angle_gamma   90.00
#
_symmetry.space_group_name_H-M   'P 1'
#
loop_
_entity.id
_entity.type
_entity.pdbx_description
1 polymer ?
#
loop_
_entity_poly.entity_id
_entity_poly.type
_entity_poly.pdbx_seq_one_letter_code
_entity_poly.pdbx_strand_id
1 'polypeptide(L)'
;MKTIALKLEDKGADLEEAKEETKALCEECQCCSRSVADLGIAVQEFGEQNPLLCKQLGDAVAKLTEVQRNTTQQVQDRANRLKKAERQVEEYRGMKAFILGWTEKAEALVTGCIIWGSASQLQEQIRAHQALLRECRGLHGDLEAMGEREGQLGEVLQTEGWSQQVKHLSRHTEELQQTAKTRLQSLQDAAKDMLLLEAEVKTLHAAVDQIQITLASPDLNRLSLREQLTQRQRLLVEMEGFKQQVAAVQQCQSALRLPLEVVAGLPISHTAQILQQEASQLQHTTIQQCNILQVESSTHSANALDVFVCITILYHIYITILSVKRTGDRHASEQLRCIVGTWYCVTVFGELYRSTSTCSVPTGHLTNVCVFVEPLLDHYYPSILWFWAEFAFKLIVLEISLWTKK
;
A
#
# COMPACT_ATOMS: atom_id res chain seq x y z
N MET A 1 3.63 -30.32 -74.07
CA MET A 1 2.54 -31.04 -73.37
C MET A 1 3.02 -31.95 -72.24
N LYS A 2 3.77 -33.05 -72.48
CA LYS A 2 4.27 -33.90 -71.37
C LYS A 2 5.10 -33.12 -70.33
N THR A 3 5.96 -32.21 -70.80
CA THR A 3 6.74 -31.32 -69.91
C THR A 3 5.85 -30.37 -69.10
N ILE A 4 4.77 -29.85 -69.70
CA ILE A 4 3.78 -28.99 -69.01
C ILE A 4 3.08 -29.80 -67.92
N ALA A 5 2.66 -31.03 -68.22
CA ALA A 5 2.02 -31.93 -67.26
C ALA A 5 2.91 -32.24 -66.04
N LEU A 6 4.21 -32.49 -66.26
CA LEU A 6 5.16 -32.69 -65.16
C LEU A 6 5.30 -31.41 -64.30
N LYS A 7 5.54 -30.26 -64.93
CA LYS A 7 5.66 -28.97 -64.21
C LYS A 7 4.38 -28.56 -63.46
N LEU A 8 3.21 -29.08 -63.85
CA LEU A 8 1.95 -28.81 -63.15
C LEU A 8 1.87 -29.50 -61.79
N GLU A 9 2.63 -30.58 -61.57
CA GLU A 9 2.73 -31.31 -60.30
C GLU A 9 3.65 -30.60 -59.29
N ASP A 10 4.58 -29.79 -59.77
CA ASP A 10 5.53 -29.04 -58.95
C ASP A 10 4.83 -27.95 -58.12
N LYS A 11 5.30 -27.72 -56.90
CA LYS A 11 4.81 -26.66 -56.01
C LYS A 11 5.85 -25.55 -55.92
N GLY A 12 5.41 -24.30 -56.02
CA GLY A 12 6.30 -23.15 -55.87
C GLY A 12 6.76 -23.01 -54.42
N ALA A 13 8.00 -22.55 -54.20
CA ALA A 13 8.51 -22.30 -52.85
C ALA A 13 7.81 -21.09 -52.21
N ASP A 14 7.42 -20.11 -53.02
CA ASP A 14 6.60 -18.98 -52.59
C ASP A 14 5.52 -18.60 -53.62
N LEU A 15 4.68 -17.64 -53.22
CA LEU A 15 3.53 -17.19 -54.02
C LEU A 15 3.95 -16.53 -55.33
N GLU A 16 5.06 -15.78 -55.37
CA GLU A 16 5.50 -15.11 -56.59
C GLU A 16 6.13 -16.10 -57.56
N GLU A 17 6.96 -17.03 -57.08
CA GLU A 17 7.49 -18.11 -57.89
C GLU A 17 6.35 -18.94 -58.51
N ALA A 18 5.37 -19.37 -57.71
CA ALA A 18 4.23 -20.14 -58.20
C ALA A 18 3.42 -19.38 -59.26
N LYS A 19 3.34 -18.04 -59.17
CA LYS A 19 2.63 -17.18 -60.13
C LYS A 19 3.39 -17.06 -61.44
N GLU A 20 4.68 -16.80 -61.40
CA GLU A 20 5.51 -16.72 -62.59
C GLU A 20 5.61 -18.07 -63.30
N GLU A 21 5.77 -19.17 -62.57
CA GLU A 21 5.73 -20.52 -63.13
C GLU A 21 4.40 -20.83 -63.82
N THR A 22 3.27 -20.53 -63.15
CA THR A 22 1.95 -20.78 -63.72
C THR A 22 1.70 -19.91 -64.95
N LYS A 23 2.18 -18.67 -64.97
CA LYS A 23 2.13 -17.77 -66.13
C LYS A 23 2.96 -18.32 -67.29
N ALA A 24 4.18 -18.79 -67.04
CA ALA A 24 5.00 -19.45 -68.05
C ALA A 24 4.32 -20.70 -68.63
N LEU A 25 3.67 -21.51 -67.78
CA LEU A 25 2.88 -22.66 -68.24
C LEU A 25 1.67 -22.26 -69.09
N CYS A 26 0.99 -21.16 -68.76
CA CYS A 26 -0.08 -20.60 -69.60
C CYS A 26 0.44 -20.22 -71.00
N GLU A 27 1.58 -19.53 -71.07
CA GLU A 27 2.20 -19.12 -72.33
C GLU A 27 2.67 -20.33 -73.16
N GLU A 28 3.37 -21.29 -72.54
CA GLU A 28 3.78 -22.55 -73.19
C GLU A 28 2.56 -23.34 -73.72
N CYS A 29 1.46 -23.37 -72.95
CA CYS A 29 0.23 -24.04 -73.33
C CYS A 29 -0.46 -23.35 -74.52
N GLN A 30 -0.52 -22.01 -74.53
CA GLN A 30 -1.05 -21.24 -75.67
C GLN A 30 -0.22 -21.44 -76.95
N CYS A 31 1.10 -21.53 -76.84
CA CYS A 31 1.97 -21.89 -77.95
C CYS A 31 1.65 -23.28 -78.49
N CYS A 32 1.48 -24.28 -77.61
CA CYS A 32 1.05 -25.63 -78.02
C CYS A 32 -0.32 -25.61 -78.72
N SER A 33 -1.30 -24.84 -78.22
CA SER A 33 -2.62 -24.72 -78.84
C SER A 33 -2.53 -24.22 -80.28
N ARG A 34 -1.71 -23.19 -80.54
CA ARG A 34 -1.49 -22.67 -81.90
C ARG A 34 -0.87 -23.73 -82.80
N SER A 35 0.20 -24.39 -82.36
CA SER A 35 0.85 -25.45 -83.15
C SER A 35 -0.06 -26.64 -83.45
N VAL A 36 -0.96 -27.04 -82.52
CA VAL A 36 -1.94 -28.11 -82.80
C VAL A 36 -3.00 -27.65 -83.80
N ALA A 37 -3.44 -26.39 -83.74
CA ALA A 37 -4.37 -25.83 -84.72
C ALA A 37 -3.74 -25.78 -86.13
N ASP A 38 -2.49 -25.29 -86.24
CA ASP A 38 -1.76 -25.25 -87.51
C ASP A 38 -1.55 -26.66 -88.10
N LEU A 39 -1.22 -27.64 -87.25
CA LEU A 39 -1.11 -29.04 -87.66
C LEU A 39 -2.45 -29.60 -88.17
N GLY A 40 -3.56 -29.22 -87.53
CA GLY A 40 -4.91 -29.58 -87.98
C GLY A 40 -5.22 -29.06 -89.39
N ILE A 41 -4.87 -27.81 -89.67
CA ILE A 41 -5.02 -27.19 -91.00
C ILE A 41 -4.17 -27.94 -92.03
N ALA A 42 -2.88 -28.18 -91.72
CA ALA A 42 -1.97 -28.88 -92.63
C ALA A 42 -2.40 -30.32 -92.95
N VAL A 43 -2.96 -31.04 -91.96
CA VAL A 43 -3.51 -32.40 -92.19
C VAL A 43 -4.77 -32.36 -93.05
N GLN A 44 -5.61 -31.34 -92.89
CA GLN A 44 -6.79 -31.14 -93.73
C GLN A 44 -6.40 -30.89 -95.19
N GLU A 45 -5.46 -29.97 -95.43
CA GLU A 45 -4.92 -29.66 -96.77
C GLU A 45 -4.23 -30.89 -97.41
N PHE A 46 -3.43 -31.64 -96.63
CA PHE A 46 -2.82 -32.89 -97.09
C PHE A 46 -3.87 -33.94 -97.50
N GLY A 47 -5.00 -33.97 -96.80
CA GLY A 47 -6.10 -34.89 -97.05
C GLY A 47 -6.78 -34.72 -98.39
N GLU A 48 -6.73 -33.53 -98.97
CA GLU A 48 -7.23 -33.26 -100.31
C GLU A 48 -6.48 -34.06 -101.39
N GLN A 49 -5.20 -34.37 -101.13
CA GLN A 49 -4.34 -35.12 -102.05
C GLN A 49 -4.19 -36.61 -101.66
N ASN A 50 -4.37 -36.97 -100.39
CA ASN A 50 -4.08 -38.32 -99.87
C ASN A 50 -5.15 -38.82 -98.86
N PRO A 51 -6.31 -39.34 -99.32
CA PRO A 51 -7.48 -39.57 -98.47
C PRO A 51 -7.29 -40.65 -97.39
N LEU A 52 -6.57 -41.73 -97.69
CA LEU A 52 -6.41 -42.87 -96.78
C LEU A 52 -5.44 -42.57 -95.62
N LEU A 53 -4.32 -41.90 -95.91
CA LEU A 53 -3.33 -41.49 -94.90
C LEU A 53 -3.86 -40.33 -94.04
N CYS A 54 -4.67 -39.45 -94.63
CA CYS A 54 -5.33 -38.37 -93.92
C CYS A 54 -6.19 -38.85 -92.75
N LYS A 55 -6.91 -39.97 -92.90
CA LYS A 55 -7.72 -40.52 -91.81
C LYS A 55 -6.88 -40.86 -90.58
N GLN A 56 -5.74 -41.53 -90.77
CA GLN A 56 -4.85 -41.91 -89.66
C GLN A 56 -4.21 -40.69 -88.99
N LEU A 57 -3.78 -39.70 -89.80
CA LEU A 57 -3.22 -38.43 -89.29
C LEU A 57 -4.28 -37.58 -88.58
N GLY A 58 -5.50 -37.53 -89.12
CA GLY A 58 -6.64 -36.85 -88.52
C GLY A 58 -7.02 -37.44 -87.15
N ASP A 59 -7.06 -38.77 -87.04
CA ASP A 59 -7.28 -39.46 -85.76
C ASP A 59 -6.17 -39.14 -84.74
N ALA A 60 -4.92 -39.04 -85.18
CA ALA A 60 -3.79 -38.68 -84.32
C ALA A 60 -3.85 -37.20 -83.87
N VAL A 61 -4.18 -36.28 -84.78
CA VAL A 61 -4.39 -34.86 -84.45
C VAL A 61 -5.58 -34.69 -83.51
N ALA A 62 -6.69 -35.40 -83.72
CA ALA A 62 -7.83 -35.36 -82.82
C ALA A 62 -7.46 -35.78 -81.39
N LYS A 63 -6.66 -36.85 -81.24
CA LYS A 63 -6.10 -37.26 -79.95
C LYS A 63 -5.19 -36.18 -79.35
N LEU A 64 -4.35 -35.55 -80.17
CA LEU A 64 -3.44 -34.48 -79.73
C LEU A 64 -4.22 -33.24 -79.25
N THR A 65 -5.26 -32.84 -79.98
CA THR A 65 -6.18 -31.75 -79.62
C THR A 65 -6.89 -32.03 -78.30
N GLU A 66 -7.31 -33.27 -78.07
CA GLU A 66 -7.93 -33.66 -76.80
C GLU A 66 -6.93 -33.59 -75.62
N VAL A 67 -5.69 -34.06 -75.81
CA VAL A 67 -4.62 -33.91 -74.81
C VAL A 67 -4.31 -32.43 -74.55
N GLN A 68 -4.28 -31.60 -75.58
CA GLN A 68 -4.03 -30.16 -75.48
C GLN A 68 -5.16 -29.45 -74.71
N ARG A 69 -6.42 -29.81 -75.00
CA ARG A 69 -7.60 -29.30 -74.28
C ARG A 69 -7.54 -29.66 -72.79
N ASN A 70 -7.23 -30.93 -72.48
CA ASN A 70 -7.10 -31.39 -71.09
C ASN A 70 -5.94 -30.70 -70.36
N THR A 71 -4.79 -30.53 -71.02
CA THR A 71 -3.64 -29.79 -70.46
C THR A 71 -4.00 -28.34 -70.19
N THR A 72 -4.71 -27.68 -71.11
CA THR A 72 -5.15 -26.28 -70.96
C THR A 72 -6.07 -26.13 -69.75
N GLN A 73 -7.00 -27.07 -69.56
CA GLN A 73 -7.89 -27.07 -68.40
C GLN A 73 -7.10 -27.19 -67.09
N GLN A 74 -6.11 -28.09 -67.02
CA GLN A 74 -5.27 -28.26 -65.82
C GLN A 74 -4.46 -27.00 -65.47
N VAL A 75 -3.91 -26.32 -66.48
CA VAL A 75 -3.21 -25.04 -66.29
C VAL A 75 -4.17 -23.98 -65.75
N GLN A 76 -5.39 -23.91 -66.29
CA GLN A 76 -6.41 -22.97 -65.83
C GLN A 76 -6.88 -23.28 -64.41
N ASP A 77 -7.05 -24.55 -64.06
CA ASP A 77 -7.42 -24.98 -62.71
C ASP A 77 -6.32 -24.62 -61.70
N ARG A 78 -5.05 -24.80 -62.06
CA ARG A 78 -3.91 -24.36 -61.25
C ARG A 78 -3.92 -22.84 -61.06
N ALA A 79 -4.16 -22.05 -62.12
CA ALA A 79 -4.26 -20.60 -62.02
C ALA A 79 -5.41 -20.14 -61.08
N ASN A 80 -6.55 -20.84 -61.14
CA ASN A 80 -7.68 -20.58 -60.24
C ASN A 80 -7.36 -20.91 -58.78
N ARG A 81 -6.70 -22.06 -58.52
CA ARG A 81 -6.22 -22.42 -57.18
C ARG A 81 -5.22 -21.39 -56.65
N LEU A 82 -4.32 -20.90 -57.49
CA LEU A 82 -3.33 -19.91 -57.10
C LEU A 82 -3.96 -18.57 -56.73
N LYS A 83 -4.95 -18.11 -57.50
CA LYS A 83 -5.73 -16.91 -57.16
C LYS A 83 -6.46 -17.05 -55.82
N LYS A 84 -6.95 -18.25 -55.50
CA LYS A 84 -7.49 -18.52 -54.16
C LYS A 84 -6.37 -18.43 -53.11
N ALA A 85 -5.24 -19.09 -53.35
CA ALA A 85 -4.08 -19.13 -52.46
C ALA A 85 -3.55 -17.73 -52.10
N GLU A 86 -3.55 -16.76 -53.04
CA GLU A 86 -3.16 -15.37 -52.76
C GLU A 86 -3.92 -14.81 -51.54
N ARG A 87 -5.25 -14.94 -51.52
CA ARG A 87 -6.07 -14.49 -50.39
C ARG A 87 -5.74 -15.28 -49.11
N GLN A 88 -5.53 -16.58 -49.23
CA GLN A 88 -5.22 -17.46 -48.10
C GLN A 88 -3.88 -17.08 -47.43
N VAL A 89 -2.86 -16.73 -48.22
CA VAL A 89 -1.56 -16.28 -47.73
C VAL A 89 -1.70 -14.98 -46.93
N GLU A 90 -2.45 -14.00 -47.45
CA GLU A 90 -2.66 -12.73 -46.74
C GLU A 90 -3.42 -12.90 -45.43
N GLU A 91 -4.45 -13.74 -45.41
CA GLU A 91 -5.18 -14.06 -44.18
C GLU A 91 -4.27 -14.79 -43.17
N TYR A 92 -3.45 -15.76 -43.63
CA TYR A 92 -2.47 -16.44 -42.80
C TYR A 92 -1.43 -15.47 -42.21
N ARG A 93 -0.90 -14.56 -43.02
CA ARG A 93 0.05 -13.52 -42.59
C ARG A 93 -0.58 -12.59 -41.55
N GLY A 94 -1.83 -12.17 -41.76
CA GLY A 94 -2.58 -11.34 -40.82
C GLY A 94 -2.75 -12.01 -39.45
N MET A 95 -3.22 -13.25 -39.44
CA MET A 95 -3.36 -14.04 -38.19
C MET A 95 -2.00 -14.23 -37.49
N LYS A 96 -0.96 -14.60 -38.24
CA LYS A 96 0.39 -14.76 -37.70
C LYS A 96 0.90 -13.46 -37.06
N ALA A 97 0.76 -12.33 -37.75
CA ALA A 97 1.21 -11.03 -37.25
C ALA A 97 0.45 -10.62 -35.98
N PHE A 98 -0.86 -10.87 -35.93
CA PHE A 98 -1.67 -10.62 -34.74
C PHE A 98 -1.22 -11.47 -33.54
N ILE A 99 -1.03 -12.77 -33.74
CA ILE A 99 -0.58 -13.68 -32.68
C ILE A 99 0.81 -13.27 -32.18
N LEU A 100 1.76 -12.98 -33.08
CA LEU A 100 3.10 -12.52 -32.71
C LEU A 100 3.05 -11.22 -31.90
N GLY A 101 2.26 -10.24 -32.34
CA GLY A 101 2.07 -9.00 -31.61
C GLY A 101 1.42 -9.20 -30.24
N TRP A 102 0.53 -10.20 -30.08
CA TRP A 102 0.02 -10.57 -28.77
C TRP A 102 1.09 -11.25 -27.91
N THR A 103 1.90 -12.16 -28.47
CA THR A 103 2.96 -12.86 -27.70
C THR A 103 4.00 -11.89 -27.17
N GLU A 104 4.43 -10.91 -27.96
CA GLU A 104 5.36 -9.86 -27.52
C GLU A 104 4.79 -9.03 -26.36
N LYS A 105 3.51 -8.62 -26.47
CA LYS A 105 2.82 -7.89 -25.39
C LYS A 105 2.70 -8.74 -24.13
N ALA A 106 2.36 -10.02 -24.28
CA ALA A 106 2.21 -10.95 -23.17
C ALA A 106 3.55 -11.16 -22.46
N GLU A 107 4.62 -11.40 -23.23
CA GLU A 107 5.97 -11.59 -22.70
C GLU A 107 6.44 -10.36 -21.92
N ALA A 108 6.29 -9.16 -22.48
CA ALA A 108 6.64 -7.91 -21.79
C ALA A 108 5.86 -7.75 -20.46
N LEU A 109 4.58 -8.12 -20.45
CA LEU A 109 3.74 -7.99 -19.27
C LEU A 109 4.10 -9.02 -18.17
N VAL A 110 4.38 -10.28 -18.55
CA VAL A 110 4.69 -11.35 -17.58
C VAL A 110 6.12 -11.31 -17.08
N THR A 111 7.04 -10.70 -17.81
CA THR A 111 8.46 -10.52 -17.41
C THR A 111 8.72 -9.19 -16.70
N GLY A 112 7.84 -8.21 -16.88
CA GLY A 112 7.96 -6.89 -16.24
C GLY A 112 8.07 -6.96 -14.71
N CYS A 113 8.63 -5.93 -14.10
CA CYS A 113 8.67 -5.82 -12.64
C CYS A 113 7.30 -5.41 -12.09
N ILE A 114 6.92 -5.95 -10.92
CA ILE A 114 5.71 -5.54 -10.21
C ILE A 114 6.00 -4.25 -9.45
N ILE A 115 5.16 -3.23 -9.62
CA ILE A 115 5.22 -1.99 -8.84
C ILE A 115 4.32 -2.15 -7.60
N TRP A 116 4.93 -2.14 -6.42
CA TRP A 116 4.28 -2.45 -5.13
C TRP A 116 3.87 -1.22 -4.30
N GLY A 117 3.88 -0.01 -4.87
CA GLY A 117 3.78 1.22 -4.10
C GLY A 117 2.43 1.45 -3.41
N SER A 118 1.32 1.01 -4.01
CA SER A 118 -0.03 1.10 -3.43
C SER A 118 -0.98 0.03 -3.97
N ALA A 119 -2.11 -0.18 -3.29
CA ALA A 119 -3.17 -1.06 -3.76
C ALA A 119 -3.74 -0.59 -5.10
N SER A 120 -3.86 0.73 -5.33
CA SER A 120 -4.32 1.30 -6.61
C SER A 120 -3.38 0.98 -7.78
N GLN A 121 -2.07 1.07 -7.58
CA GLN A 121 -1.07 0.72 -8.60
C GLN A 121 -1.09 -0.77 -8.94
N LEU A 122 -1.29 -1.64 -7.94
CA LEU A 122 -1.48 -3.07 -8.17
C LEU A 122 -2.78 -3.35 -8.95
N GLN A 123 -3.87 -2.62 -8.66
CA GLN A 123 -5.12 -2.72 -9.41
C GLN A 123 -4.98 -2.31 -10.88
N GLU A 124 -4.17 -1.30 -11.19
CA GLU A 124 -3.86 -0.93 -12.58
C GLU A 124 -3.14 -2.06 -13.32
N GLN A 125 -2.14 -2.68 -12.70
CA GLN A 125 -1.45 -3.84 -13.27
C GLN A 125 -2.38 -5.05 -13.45
N ILE A 126 -3.29 -5.30 -12.51
CA ILE A 126 -4.35 -6.32 -12.63
C ILE A 126 -5.21 -6.06 -13.87
N ARG A 127 -5.64 -4.81 -14.11
CA ARG A 127 -6.44 -4.45 -15.29
C ARG A 127 -5.69 -4.72 -16.59
N ALA A 128 -4.38 -4.45 -16.64
CA ALA A 128 -3.56 -4.75 -17.81
C ALA A 128 -3.51 -6.26 -18.11
N HIS A 129 -3.29 -7.11 -17.09
CA HIS A 129 -3.31 -8.56 -17.25
C HIS A 129 -4.69 -9.08 -17.66
N GLN A 130 -5.77 -8.53 -17.10
CA GLN A 130 -7.13 -8.88 -17.50
C GLN A 130 -7.43 -8.47 -18.95
N ALA A 131 -6.91 -7.33 -19.42
CA ALA A 131 -7.07 -6.91 -20.81
C ALA A 131 -6.36 -7.87 -21.77
N LEU A 132 -5.10 -8.20 -21.49
CA LEU A 132 -4.32 -9.17 -22.25
C LEU A 132 -5.04 -10.53 -22.36
N LEU A 133 -5.58 -11.04 -21.25
CA LEU A 133 -6.29 -12.33 -21.21
C LEU A 133 -7.64 -12.31 -21.93
N ARG A 134 -8.27 -11.14 -22.10
CA ARG A 134 -9.47 -11.01 -22.94
C ARG A 134 -9.13 -11.14 -24.42
N GLU A 135 -8.01 -10.56 -24.85
CA GLU A 135 -7.51 -10.67 -26.23
C GLU A 135 -7.16 -12.12 -26.60
N CYS A 136 -6.74 -12.96 -25.62
CA CYS A 136 -6.45 -14.38 -25.86
C CYS A 136 -7.60 -15.19 -26.47
N ARG A 137 -8.86 -14.77 -26.27
CA ARG A 137 -10.03 -15.57 -26.65
C ARG A 137 -10.13 -15.80 -28.17
N GLY A 138 -9.55 -14.91 -28.99
CA GLY A 138 -9.50 -15.07 -30.44
C GLY A 138 -8.32 -15.92 -30.94
N LEU A 139 -7.21 -15.96 -30.20
CA LEU A 139 -5.94 -16.53 -30.68
C LEU A 139 -6.01 -18.02 -30.98
N HIS A 140 -6.76 -18.80 -30.20
CA HIS A 140 -6.89 -20.24 -30.45
C HIS A 140 -7.63 -20.50 -31.77
N GLY A 141 -8.69 -19.73 -32.05
CA GLY A 141 -9.40 -19.80 -33.33
C GLY A 141 -8.51 -19.37 -34.50
N ASP A 142 -7.69 -18.32 -34.31
CA ASP A 142 -6.72 -17.89 -35.33
C ASP A 142 -5.64 -18.95 -35.59
N LEU A 143 -5.14 -19.62 -34.54
CA LEU A 143 -4.16 -20.72 -34.66
C LEU A 143 -4.74 -21.95 -35.37
N GLU A 144 -5.99 -22.32 -35.04
CA GLU A 144 -6.72 -23.40 -35.73
C GLU A 144 -6.93 -23.04 -37.20
N ALA A 145 -7.40 -21.83 -37.48
CA ALA A 145 -7.58 -21.33 -38.83
C ALA A 145 -6.25 -21.31 -39.61
N MET A 146 -5.14 -20.88 -39.00
CA MET A 146 -3.81 -20.95 -39.62
C MET A 146 -3.44 -22.38 -40.04
N GLY A 147 -3.75 -23.38 -39.22
CA GLY A 147 -3.55 -24.80 -39.56
C GLY A 147 -4.42 -25.26 -40.74
N GLU A 148 -5.68 -24.81 -40.82
CA GLU A 148 -6.54 -25.09 -41.98
C GLU A 148 -5.99 -24.45 -43.26
N ARG A 149 -5.48 -23.22 -43.17
CA ARG A 149 -4.89 -22.49 -44.30
C ARG A 149 -3.62 -23.16 -44.81
N GLU A 150 -2.81 -23.71 -43.92
CA GLU A 150 -1.65 -24.54 -44.32
C GLU A 150 -2.07 -25.69 -45.23
N GLY A 151 -3.12 -26.44 -44.86
CA GLY A 151 -3.63 -27.55 -45.67
C GLY A 151 -4.10 -27.11 -47.06
N GLN A 152 -4.78 -25.96 -47.13
CA GLN A 152 -5.27 -25.40 -48.41
C GLN A 152 -4.14 -24.84 -49.28
N LEU A 153 -3.13 -24.22 -48.68
CA LEU A 153 -1.97 -23.68 -49.40
C LEU A 153 -1.04 -24.78 -49.89
N GLY A 154 -0.99 -25.91 -49.18
CA GLY A 154 -0.20 -27.09 -49.55
C GLY A 154 -0.59 -27.71 -50.89
N GLU A 155 -1.71 -27.33 -51.50
CA GLU A 155 -2.09 -27.75 -52.86
C GLU A 155 -1.24 -27.10 -53.96
N VAL A 156 -0.71 -25.89 -53.72
CA VAL A 156 0.00 -25.09 -54.74
C VAL A 156 1.35 -24.56 -54.28
N LEU A 157 1.59 -24.46 -52.98
CA LEU A 157 2.84 -23.99 -52.38
C LEU A 157 3.53 -25.10 -51.58
N GLN A 158 4.85 -24.98 -51.46
CA GLN A 158 5.62 -25.73 -50.46
C GLN A 158 5.34 -25.13 -49.08
N THR A 159 4.70 -25.92 -48.21
CA THR A 159 4.33 -25.52 -46.84
C THR A 159 5.18 -26.19 -45.77
N GLU A 160 6.38 -26.65 -46.15
CA GLU A 160 7.27 -27.38 -45.27
C GLU A 160 7.63 -26.54 -44.03
N GLY A 161 7.47 -27.13 -42.85
CA GLY A 161 7.74 -26.46 -41.57
C GLY A 161 6.62 -25.52 -41.08
N TRP A 162 5.58 -25.25 -41.85
CA TRP A 162 4.46 -24.39 -41.41
C TRP A 162 3.72 -25.01 -40.22
N SER A 163 3.42 -26.31 -40.26
CA SER A 163 2.79 -27.04 -39.14
C SER A 163 3.61 -26.94 -37.86
N GLN A 164 4.95 -27.02 -37.97
CA GLN A 164 5.83 -26.89 -36.83
C GLN A 164 5.80 -25.48 -36.25
N GLN A 165 5.76 -24.45 -37.09
CA GLN A 165 5.60 -23.06 -36.66
C GLN A 165 4.26 -22.83 -35.95
N VAL A 166 3.15 -23.31 -36.51
CA VAL A 166 1.81 -23.17 -35.90
C VAL A 166 1.77 -23.88 -34.54
N LYS A 167 2.31 -25.10 -34.44
CA LYS A 167 2.43 -25.83 -33.17
C LYS A 167 3.29 -25.10 -32.15
N HIS A 168 4.41 -24.52 -32.59
CA HIS A 168 5.27 -23.71 -31.73
C HIS A 168 4.53 -22.49 -31.19
N LEU A 169 3.83 -21.75 -32.06
CA LEU A 169 3.05 -20.58 -31.67
C LEU A 169 1.90 -20.93 -30.72
N SER A 170 1.19 -22.04 -30.96
CA SER A 170 0.14 -22.54 -30.05
C SER A 170 0.70 -22.82 -28.67
N ARG A 171 1.74 -23.66 -28.57
CA ARG A 171 2.39 -23.95 -27.30
C ARG A 171 2.89 -22.70 -26.58
N HIS A 172 3.56 -21.80 -27.30
CA HIS A 172 4.10 -20.58 -26.71
C HIS A 172 2.98 -19.64 -26.21
N THR A 173 1.89 -19.53 -26.97
CA THR A 173 0.71 -18.74 -26.57
C THR A 173 0.05 -19.33 -25.32
N GLU A 174 -0.06 -20.65 -25.22
CA GLU A 174 -0.60 -21.35 -24.05
C GLU A 174 0.29 -21.16 -22.81
N GLU A 175 1.61 -21.30 -22.95
CA GLU A 175 2.59 -21.08 -21.88
C GLU A 175 2.50 -19.64 -21.34
N LEU A 176 2.46 -18.65 -22.24
CA LEU A 176 2.30 -17.24 -21.87
C LEU A 176 0.94 -16.97 -21.22
N GLN A 177 -0.14 -17.54 -21.75
CA GLN A 177 -1.47 -17.40 -21.17
C GLN A 177 -1.50 -17.96 -19.74
N GLN A 178 -0.93 -19.14 -19.53
CA GLN A 178 -0.91 -19.77 -18.21
C GLN A 178 -0.05 -18.98 -17.23
N THR A 179 1.12 -18.49 -17.68
CA THR A 179 1.98 -17.61 -16.88
C THR A 179 1.26 -16.33 -16.49
N ALA A 180 0.57 -15.68 -17.45
CA ALA A 180 -0.21 -14.48 -17.21
C ALA A 180 -1.37 -14.72 -16.22
N LYS A 181 -2.06 -15.87 -16.30
CA LYS A 181 -3.11 -16.25 -15.34
C LYS A 181 -2.57 -16.44 -13.92
N THR A 182 -1.48 -17.20 -13.77
CA THR A 182 -0.85 -17.42 -12.46
C THR A 182 -0.37 -16.11 -11.85
N ARG A 183 0.28 -15.27 -12.65
CA ARG A 183 0.76 -13.95 -12.23
C ARG A 183 -0.39 -13.02 -11.86
N LEU A 184 -1.48 -13.02 -12.62
CA LEU A 184 -2.70 -12.27 -12.29
C LEU A 184 -3.27 -12.69 -10.93
N GLN A 185 -3.36 -14.00 -10.64
CA GLN A 185 -3.84 -14.48 -9.34
C GLN A 185 -2.93 -13.99 -8.20
N SER A 186 -1.62 -14.10 -8.37
CA SER A 186 -0.66 -13.59 -7.37
C SER A 186 -0.79 -12.08 -7.16
N LEU A 187 -1.01 -11.30 -8.22
CA LEU A 187 -1.24 -9.86 -8.14
C LEU A 187 -2.56 -9.53 -7.43
N GLN A 188 -3.61 -10.32 -7.65
CA GLN A 188 -4.90 -10.13 -6.98
C GLN A 188 -4.81 -10.40 -5.47
N ASP A 189 -4.09 -11.44 -5.06
CA ASP A 189 -3.83 -11.72 -3.65
C ASP A 189 -3.02 -10.57 -3.02
N ALA A 190 -1.92 -10.19 -3.67
CA ALA A 190 -1.07 -9.07 -3.26
C ALA A 190 -1.85 -7.75 -3.11
N ALA A 191 -2.74 -7.43 -4.05
CA ALA A 191 -3.54 -6.22 -3.99
C ALA A 191 -4.53 -6.22 -2.81
N LYS A 192 -5.06 -7.39 -2.42
CA LYS A 192 -5.90 -7.52 -1.23
C LYS A 192 -5.10 -7.29 0.04
N ASP A 193 -3.93 -7.92 0.15
CA ASP A 193 -3.07 -7.79 1.32
C ASP A 193 -2.56 -6.34 1.48
N MET A 194 -2.21 -5.69 0.36
CA MET A 194 -1.84 -4.27 0.35
C MET A 194 -3.00 -3.36 0.78
N LEU A 195 -4.22 -3.63 0.31
CA LEU A 195 -5.39 -2.85 0.70
C LEU A 195 -5.67 -2.97 2.21
N LEU A 196 -5.48 -4.15 2.78
CA LEU A 196 -5.60 -4.36 4.23
C LEU A 196 -4.53 -3.58 4.99
N LEU A 197 -3.27 -3.62 4.53
CA LEU A 197 -2.20 -2.83 5.14
C LEU A 197 -2.52 -1.32 5.11
N GLU A 198 -2.96 -0.79 3.96
CA GLU A 198 -3.34 0.61 3.83
C GLU A 198 -4.49 0.98 4.79
N ALA A 199 -5.47 0.09 4.97
CA ALA A 199 -6.58 0.31 5.89
C ALA A 199 -6.14 0.32 7.36
N GLU A 200 -5.26 -0.59 7.78
CA GLU A 200 -4.72 -0.64 9.14
C GLU A 200 -3.82 0.57 9.44
N VAL A 201 -2.96 0.97 8.50
CA VAL A 201 -2.13 2.17 8.64
C VAL A 201 -2.98 3.43 8.73
N LYS A 202 -4.06 3.52 7.93
CA LYS A 202 -5.02 4.63 8.01
C LYS A 202 -5.73 4.66 9.36
N THR A 203 -6.07 3.50 9.91
CA THR A 203 -6.72 3.38 11.23
C THR A 203 -5.79 3.84 12.35
N LEU A 204 -4.52 3.40 12.33
CA LEU A 204 -3.50 3.85 13.27
C LEU A 204 -3.27 5.36 13.15
N HIS A 205 -3.16 5.89 11.93
CA HIS A 205 -2.98 7.32 11.70
C HIS A 205 -4.14 8.14 12.30
N ALA A 206 -5.38 7.75 12.04
CA ALA A 206 -6.56 8.43 12.59
C ALA A 206 -6.59 8.40 14.12
N ALA A 207 -6.18 7.29 14.74
CA ALA A 207 -6.12 7.18 16.19
C ALA A 207 -5.03 8.09 16.79
N VAL A 208 -3.84 8.15 16.17
CA VAL A 208 -2.76 9.05 16.59
C VAL A 208 -3.17 10.51 16.45
N ASP A 209 -3.72 10.89 15.30
CA ASP A 209 -4.17 12.26 15.01
C ASP A 209 -5.26 12.72 15.97
N GLN A 210 -6.26 11.87 16.24
CA GLN A 210 -7.33 12.18 17.18
C GLN A 210 -6.80 12.50 18.59
N ILE A 211 -5.82 11.74 19.07
CA ILE A 211 -5.25 11.97 20.40
C ILE A 211 -4.34 13.20 20.40
N GLN A 212 -3.56 13.42 19.33
CA GLN A 212 -2.75 14.63 19.17
C GLN A 212 -3.63 15.89 19.17
N ILE A 213 -4.74 15.91 18.42
CA ILE A 213 -5.71 17.01 18.41
C ILE A 213 -6.28 17.25 19.81
N THR A 214 -6.65 16.20 20.52
CA THR A 214 -7.22 16.32 21.87
C THR A 214 -6.21 16.88 22.86
N LEU A 215 -4.94 16.48 22.77
CA LEU A 215 -3.86 16.98 23.63
C LEU A 215 -3.42 18.41 23.27
N ALA A 216 -3.50 18.79 22.00
CA ALA A 216 -3.20 20.13 21.51
C ALA A 216 -4.32 21.15 21.76
N SER A 217 -5.51 20.69 22.19
CA SER A 217 -6.66 21.56 22.43
C SER A 217 -6.36 22.60 23.53
N PRO A 218 -6.54 23.90 23.26
CA PRO A 218 -6.34 24.94 24.26
C PRO A 218 -7.36 24.83 25.41
N ASP A 219 -8.53 24.22 25.16
CA ASP A 219 -9.55 24.02 26.18
C ASP A 219 -9.09 23.03 27.25
N LEU A 220 -8.20 22.09 26.91
CA LEU A 220 -7.57 21.20 27.89
C LEU A 220 -6.80 22.00 28.94
N ASN A 221 -6.12 23.08 28.52
CA ASN A 221 -5.34 23.93 29.41
C ASN A 221 -6.22 24.91 30.23
N ARG A 222 -7.51 25.05 29.89
CA ARG A 222 -8.48 25.86 30.65
C ARG A 222 -9.14 25.09 31.81
N LEU A 223 -9.01 23.77 31.82
CA LEU A 223 -9.53 22.91 32.88
C LEU A 223 -8.70 23.03 34.17
N SER A 224 -9.29 22.68 35.31
CA SER A 224 -8.55 22.56 36.57
C SER A 224 -7.50 21.44 36.49
N LEU A 225 -6.43 21.51 37.29
CA LEU A 225 -5.37 20.50 37.31
C LEU A 225 -5.90 19.06 37.51
N ARG A 226 -6.95 18.90 38.32
CA ARG A 226 -7.60 17.61 38.57
C ARG A 226 -8.33 17.09 37.33
N GLU A 227 -9.06 17.96 36.62
CA GLU A 227 -9.76 17.61 35.39
C GLU A 227 -8.77 17.33 34.25
N GLN A 228 -7.69 18.11 34.16
CA GLN A 228 -6.58 17.89 33.23
C GLN A 228 -5.94 16.52 33.42
N LEU A 229 -5.64 16.14 34.66
CA LEU A 229 -5.09 14.83 34.99
C LEU A 229 -6.07 13.71 34.61
N THR A 230 -7.36 13.87 34.95
CA THR A 230 -8.40 12.88 34.65
C THR A 230 -8.59 12.70 33.13
N GLN A 231 -8.57 13.79 32.36
CA GLN A 231 -8.68 13.75 30.91
C GLN A 231 -7.47 13.06 30.28
N ARG A 232 -6.24 13.39 30.70
CA ARG A 232 -5.02 12.75 30.19
C ARG A 232 -4.91 11.28 30.60
N GLN A 233 -5.35 10.89 31.79
CA GLN A 233 -5.43 9.48 32.21
C GLN A 233 -6.42 8.68 31.35
N ARG A 234 -7.57 9.26 30.98
CA ARG A 234 -8.50 8.63 30.03
C ARG A 234 -7.86 8.42 28.67
N LEU A 235 -7.17 9.43 28.14
CA LEU A 235 -6.43 9.30 26.88
C LEU A 235 -5.35 8.22 26.96
N LEU A 236 -4.67 8.06 28.10
CA LEU A 236 -3.71 6.96 28.29
C LEU A 236 -4.37 5.59 28.15
N VAL A 237 -5.59 5.41 28.66
CA VAL A 237 -6.37 4.17 28.47
C VAL A 237 -6.72 3.97 26.99
N GLU A 238 -7.15 5.03 26.29
CA GLU A 238 -7.40 4.96 24.84
C GLU A 238 -6.13 4.59 24.05
N MET A 239 -4.98 5.13 24.44
CA MET A 239 -3.69 4.84 23.83
C MET A 239 -3.23 3.39 24.04
N GLU A 240 -3.73 2.64 25.02
CA GLU A 240 -3.37 1.22 25.18
C GLU A 240 -3.71 0.41 23.92
N GLY A 241 -4.71 0.84 23.16
CA GLY A 241 -5.11 0.28 21.87
C GLY A 241 -4.04 0.37 20.78
N PHE A 242 -3.07 1.29 20.89
CA PHE A 242 -1.99 1.41 19.90
C PHE A 242 -1.18 0.12 19.78
N LYS A 243 -0.93 -0.62 20.86
CA LYS A 243 -0.18 -1.88 20.79
C LYS A 243 -0.86 -2.90 19.87
N GLN A 244 -2.19 -2.96 19.95
CA GLN A 244 -2.98 -3.87 19.11
C GLN A 244 -3.00 -3.42 17.65
N GLN A 245 -3.14 -2.12 17.39
CA GLN A 245 -3.11 -1.57 16.03
C GLN A 245 -1.74 -1.75 15.36
N VAL A 246 -0.65 -1.54 16.11
CA VAL A 246 0.71 -1.77 15.63
C VAL A 246 0.94 -3.25 15.30
N ALA A 247 0.44 -4.16 16.14
CA ALA A 247 0.50 -5.59 15.85
C ALA A 247 -0.30 -5.98 14.59
N ALA A 248 -1.47 -5.38 14.38
CA ALA A 248 -2.28 -5.60 13.17
C ALA A 248 -1.54 -5.12 11.90
N VAL A 249 -0.92 -3.93 11.94
CA VAL A 249 -0.09 -3.42 10.84
C VAL A 249 1.09 -4.36 10.54
N GLN A 250 1.79 -4.84 11.57
CA GLN A 250 2.90 -5.79 11.41
C GLN A 250 2.43 -7.12 10.82
N GLN A 251 1.25 -7.60 11.20
CA GLN A 251 0.64 -8.79 10.63
C GLN A 251 0.34 -8.59 9.13
N CYS A 252 -0.24 -7.45 8.74
CA CYS A 252 -0.45 -7.11 7.33
C CYS A 252 0.86 -7.02 6.55
N GLN A 253 1.92 -6.43 7.13
CA GLN A 253 3.25 -6.39 6.49
C GLN A 253 3.83 -7.78 6.27
N SER A 254 3.70 -8.68 7.24
CA SER A 254 4.16 -10.07 7.10
C SER A 254 3.36 -10.87 6.07
N ALA A 255 2.09 -10.49 5.84
CA ALA A 255 1.22 -11.12 4.86
C ALA A 255 1.61 -10.79 3.42
N LEU A 256 2.36 -9.71 3.16
CA LEU A 256 2.67 -9.22 1.81
C LEU A 256 3.50 -10.19 0.92
N ARG A 257 3.89 -11.38 1.38
CA ARG A 257 4.66 -12.41 0.63
C ARG A 257 5.90 -11.84 -0.10
N LEU A 258 6.45 -10.75 0.42
CA LEU A 258 7.63 -10.06 -0.10
C LEU A 258 8.82 -10.27 0.84
N PRO A 259 10.06 -10.24 0.34
CA PRO A 259 11.24 -10.17 1.19
C PRO A 259 11.17 -8.96 2.12
N LEU A 260 11.65 -9.14 3.36
CA LEU A 260 11.53 -8.12 4.42
C LEU A 260 12.19 -6.79 4.00
N GLU A 261 13.29 -6.86 3.26
CA GLU A 261 14.02 -5.69 2.74
C GLU A 261 13.16 -4.87 1.77
N VAL A 262 12.36 -5.55 0.95
CA VAL A 262 11.45 -4.90 0.00
C VAL A 262 10.26 -4.31 0.75
N VAL A 263 9.70 -5.03 1.73
CA VAL A 263 8.60 -4.54 2.57
C VAL A 263 9.01 -3.28 3.33
N ALA A 264 10.22 -3.24 3.88
CA ALA A 264 10.74 -2.08 4.60
C ALA A 264 10.93 -0.86 3.68
N GLY A 265 11.23 -1.08 2.39
CA GLY A 265 11.37 -0.01 1.39
C GLY A 265 10.05 0.54 0.86
N LEU A 266 8.90 -0.05 1.21
CA LEU A 266 7.60 0.44 0.74
C LEU A 266 7.24 1.78 1.40
N PRO A 267 6.69 2.76 0.65
CA PRO A 267 6.26 4.03 1.22
C PRO A 267 5.27 3.88 2.38
N ILE A 268 4.32 2.93 2.26
CA ILE A 268 3.32 2.66 3.30
C ILE A 268 3.95 2.08 4.58
N SER A 269 4.99 1.27 4.45
CA SER A 269 5.74 0.72 5.59
C SER A 269 6.53 1.80 6.32
N HIS A 270 7.13 2.73 5.59
CA HIS A 270 7.81 3.87 6.18
C HIS A 270 6.83 4.77 6.95
N THR A 271 5.67 5.08 6.36
CA THR A 271 4.59 5.80 7.05
C THR A 271 4.14 5.07 8.31
N ALA A 272 3.94 3.75 8.24
CA ALA A 272 3.59 2.93 9.41
C ALA A 272 4.65 3.03 10.51
N GLN A 273 5.93 2.99 10.16
CA GLN A 273 7.03 3.08 11.13
C GLN A 273 7.08 4.45 11.82
N ILE A 274 6.87 5.54 11.07
CA ILE A 274 6.76 6.89 11.64
C ILE A 274 5.59 6.94 12.64
N LEU A 275 4.41 6.45 12.26
CA LEU A 275 3.23 6.46 13.12
C LEU A 275 3.40 5.61 14.39
N GLN A 276 4.10 4.48 14.28
CA GLN A 276 4.47 3.66 15.44
C GLN A 276 5.37 4.45 16.41
N GLN A 277 6.35 5.18 15.88
CA GLN A 277 7.22 6.03 16.67
C GLN A 277 6.45 7.18 17.32
N GLU A 278 5.61 7.89 16.57
CA GLU A 278 4.76 8.97 17.07
C GLU A 278 3.80 8.49 18.16
N ALA A 279 3.15 7.34 17.98
CA ALA A 279 2.26 6.74 18.98
C ALA A 279 3.01 6.44 20.29
N SER A 280 4.23 5.90 20.20
CA SER A 280 5.08 5.61 21.37
C SER A 280 5.54 6.88 22.08
N GLN A 281 5.91 7.91 21.33
CA GLN A 281 6.32 9.20 21.86
C GLN A 281 5.15 9.92 22.54
N LEU A 282 3.96 9.84 21.94
CA LEU A 282 2.73 10.43 22.49
C LEU A 282 2.38 9.77 23.83
N GLN A 283 2.39 8.43 23.90
CA GLN A 283 2.21 7.69 25.15
C GLN A 283 3.22 8.14 26.22
N HIS A 284 4.52 8.14 25.89
CA HIS A 284 5.57 8.51 26.83
C HIS A 284 5.40 9.95 27.34
N THR A 285 5.12 10.89 26.45
CA THR A 285 4.94 12.31 26.79
C THR A 285 3.70 12.51 27.66
N THR A 286 2.59 11.85 27.36
CA THR A 286 1.37 11.95 28.17
C THR A 286 1.54 11.32 29.56
N ILE A 287 2.28 10.21 29.69
CA ILE A 287 2.66 9.64 30.99
C ILE A 287 3.45 10.66 31.81
N GLN A 288 4.47 11.28 31.21
CA GLN A 288 5.27 12.31 31.89
C GLN A 288 4.43 13.50 32.34
N GLN A 289 3.52 13.99 31.50
CA GLN A 289 2.60 15.08 31.84
C GLN A 289 1.66 14.70 33.01
N CYS A 290 1.13 13.47 33.02
CA CYS A 290 0.33 12.97 34.14
C CYS A 290 1.13 12.95 35.45
N ASN A 291 2.37 12.48 35.42
CA ASN A 291 3.23 12.43 36.61
C ASN A 291 3.49 13.84 37.17
N ILE A 292 3.75 14.82 36.30
CA ILE A 292 3.95 16.23 36.71
C ILE A 292 2.68 16.78 37.37
N LEU A 293 1.52 16.65 36.72
CA LEU A 293 0.23 17.12 37.24
C LEU A 293 -0.15 16.45 38.57
N GLN A 294 0.22 15.17 38.75
CA GLN A 294 -0.04 14.43 40.00
C GLN A 294 0.76 15.01 41.17
N VAL A 295 2.03 15.36 40.95
CA VAL A 295 2.88 16.04 41.95
C VAL A 295 2.33 17.44 42.28
N GLU A 296 1.98 18.22 41.26
CA GLU A 296 1.43 19.58 41.44
C GLU A 296 0.09 19.56 42.21
N SER A 297 -0.81 18.63 41.88
CA SER A 297 -2.10 18.50 42.58
C SER A 297 -1.96 18.08 44.05
N SER A 298 -0.94 17.28 44.37
CA SER A 298 -0.68 16.78 45.73
C SER A 298 -0.02 17.83 46.61
N THR A 299 0.80 18.72 46.04
CA THR A 299 1.33 19.88 46.77
C THR A 299 0.24 20.91 47.09
N HIS A 300 -0.70 21.14 46.17
CA HIS A 300 -1.85 22.03 46.43
C HIS A 300 -2.78 21.50 47.52
N SER A 301 -3.04 20.18 47.59
CA SER A 301 -3.88 19.61 48.64
C SER A 301 -3.18 19.61 50.01
N ALA A 302 -1.87 19.34 50.06
CA ALA A 302 -1.07 19.42 51.28
C ALA A 302 -1.10 20.85 51.86
N ASN A 303 -0.83 21.85 51.02
CA ASN A 303 -0.88 23.26 51.43
C ASN A 303 -2.27 23.69 51.92
N ALA A 304 -3.35 23.19 51.31
CA ALA A 304 -4.72 23.49 51.74
C ALA A 304 -5.06 22.83 53.10
N LEU A 305 -4.59 21.60 53.34
CA LEU A 305 -4.77 20.93 54.62
C LEU A 305 -3.99 21.63 55.73
N ASP A 306 -2.75 22.03 55.47
CA ASP A 306 -1.92 22.76 56.43
C ASP A 306 -2.55 24.11 56.81
N VAL A 307 -3.12 24.82 55.83
CA VAL A 307 -3.87 26.06 56.07
C VAL A 307 -5.15 25.80 56.88
N PHE A 308 -5.91 24.75 56.59
CA PHE A 308 -7.14 24.43 57.32
C PHE A 308 -6.85 23.99 58.76
N VAL A 309 -5.80 23.20 58.98
CA VAL A 309 -5.31 22.81 60.31
C VAL A 309 -4.88 24.06 61.08
N CYS A 310 -4.11 24.96 60.46
CA CYS A 310 -3.71 26.23 61.09
C CYS A 310 -4.92 27.09 61.49
N ILE A 311 -5.92 27.23 60.62
CA ILE A 311 -7.14 28.01 60.91
C ILE A 311 -7.94 27.38 62.04
N THR A 312 -8.08 26.05 62.05
CA THR A 312 -8.82 25.32 63.09
C THR A 312 -8.15 25.44 64.45
N ILE A 313 -6.82 25.35 64.49
CA ILE A 313 -6.04 25.53 65.72
C ILE A 313 -6.15 26.97 66.23
N LEU A 314 -6.00 27.97 65.35
CA LEU A 314 -6.17 29.38 65.73
C LEU A 314 -7.58 29.67 66.26
N TYR A 315 -8.61 29.07 65.67
CA TYR A 315 -9.99 29.18 66.13
C TYR A 315 -10.19 28.55 67.52
N HIS A 316 -9.63 27.37 67.77
CA HIS A 316 -9.66 26.75 69.10
C HIS A 316 -8.94 27.59 70.16
N ILE A 317 -7.76 28.12 69.85
CA ILE A 317 -7.01 29.02 70.74
C ILE A 317 -7.86 30.25 71.09
N TYR A 318 -8.50 30.87 70.09
CA TYR A 318 -9.39 32.02 70.29
C TYR A 318 -10.60 31.69 71.19
N ILE A 319 -11.27 30.55 70.98
CA ILE A 319 -12.38 30.09 71.83
C ILE A 319 -11.91 29.86 73.27
N THR A 320 -10.75 29.24 73.48
CA THR A 320 -10.21 28.99 74.82
C THR A 320 -9.86 30.30 75.54
N ILE A 321 -9.29 31.28 74.83
CA ILE A 321 -9.05 32.63 75.38
C ILE A 321 -10.36 33.31 75.79
N LEU A 322 -11.40 33.24 74.94
CA LEU A 322 -12.72 33.81 75.27
C LEU A 322 -13.38 33.12 76.48
N SER A 323 -13.23 31.80 76.62
CA SER A 323 -13.73 31.05 77.78
C SER A 323 -13.02 31.47 79.07
N VAL A 324 -11.70 31.65 79.06
CA VAL A 324 -10.94 32.12 80.23
C VAL A 324 -11.24 33.59 80.56
N LYS A 325 -11.48 34.43 79.55
CA LYS A 325 -11.93 35.82 79.73
C LYS A 325 -13.30 35.88 80.44
N ARG A 326 -14.16 34.87 80.26
CA ARG A 326 -15.49 34.80 80.90
C ARG A 326 -15.44 34.29 82.35
N THR A 327 -14.42 33.52 82.73
CA THR A 327 -14.27 32.95 84.09
C THR A 327 -13.43 33.80 85.05
N GLY A 328 -12.62 34.74 84.55
CA GLY A 328 -11.91 35.71 85.38
C GLY A 328 -10.74 35.14 86.21
N ASP A 329 -10.27 33.94 85.87
CA ASP A 329 -9.22 33.23 86.61
C ASP A 329 -7.81 33.67 86.15
N ARG A 330 -7.08 34.37 87.03
CA ARG A 330 -5.72 34.87 86.76
C ARG A 330 -4.70 33.76 86.55
N HIS A 331 -4.86 32.61 87.19
CA HIS A 331 -3.90 31.53 87.07
C HIS A 331 -4.04 30.78 85.74
N ALA A 332 -5.27 30.65 85.24
CA ALA A 332 -5.57 30.04 83.94
C ALA A 332 -5.04 30.88 82.75
N SER A 333 -5.02 32.21 82.89
CA SER A 333 -4.49 33.12 81.87
C SER A 333 -2.97 32.99 81.67
N GLU A 334 -2.22 32.82 82.76
CA GLU A 334 -0.76 32.69 82.73
C GLU A 334 -0.31 31.34 82.14
N GLN A 335 -1.05 30.26 82.42
CA GLN A 335 -0.85 28.97 81.77
C GLN A 335 -1.17 29.00 80.28
N LEU A 336 -2.25 29.68 79.87
CA LEU A 336 -2.57 29.88 78.46
C LEU A 336 -1.45 30.64 77.72
N ARG A 337 -0.86 31.64 78.36
CA ARG A 337 0.27 32.40 77.79
C ARG A 337 1.49 31.51 77.54
N CYS A 338 1.80 30.60 78.48
CA CYS A 338 2.87 29.62 78.30
C CYS A 338 2.55 28.61 77.19
N ILE A 339 1.32 28.10 77.13
CA ILE A 339 0.91 27.11 76.12
C ILE A 339 0.93 27.73 74.72
N VAL A 340 0.37 28.94 74.54
CA VAL A 340 0.35 29.65 73.26
C VAL A 340 1.77 30.06 72.84
N GLY A 341 2.62 30.51 73.77
CA GLY A 341 4.02 30.85 73.49
C GLY A 341 4.88 29.64 73.11
N THR A 342 4.68 28.50 73.79
CA THR A 342 5.39 27.24 73.48
C THR A 342 4.94 26.70 72.13
N TRP A 343 3.63 26.78 71.83
CA TRP A 343 3.10 26.34 70.54
C TRP A 343 3.62 27.21 69.38
N TYR A 344 3.60 28.54 69.50
CA TYR A 344 4.17 29.43 68.48
C TYR A 344 5.65 29.10 68.20
N CYS A 345 6.43 28.82 69.25
CA CYS A 345 7.81 28.38 69.07
C CYS A 345 7.92 27.04 68.34
N VAL A 346 7.10 26.04 68.69
CA VAL A 346 7.14 24.72 68.05
C VAL A 346 6.67 24.77 66.59
N THR A 347 5.65 25.56 66.26
CA THR A 347 5.12 25.65 64.89
C THR A 347 6.05 26.46 63.99
N VAL A 348 6.61 27.58 64.48
CA VAL A 348 7.53 28.43 63.69
C VAL A 348 8.92 27.80 63.57
N PHE A 349 9.47 27.17 64.61
CA PHE A 349 10.79 26.53 64.55
C PHE A 349 10.77 25.08 64.06
N GLY A 350 9.67 24.35 64.25
CA GLY A 350 9.55 22.94 63.88
C GLY A 350 9.59 22.71 62.37
N GLU A 351 9.11 23.65 61.56
CA GLU A 351 9.21 23.56 60.09
C GLU A 351 10.58 24.01 59.55
N LEU A 352 11.25 24.95 60.22
CA LEU A 352 12.64 25.31 59.91
C LEU A 352 13.60 24.11 60.04
N TYR A 353 13.32 23.23 61.02
CA TYR A 353 14.12 22.03 61.26
C TYR A 353 13.86 20.90 60.25
N ARG A 354 12.69 20.88 59.60
CA ARG A 354 12.36 19.85 58.59
C ARG A 354 13.03 20.16 57.23
N SER A 355 13.51 21.38 57.02
CA SER A 355 14.15 21.82 55.76
C SER A 355 15.69 21.78 55.77
N THR A 356 16.34 21.60 56.94
CA THR A 356 17.80 21.47 57.04
C THR A 356 18.19 20.09 57.57
N SER A 357 18.33 19.14 56.65
CA SER A 357 18.91 17.82 56.97
C SER A 357 20.41 17.97 57.29
N THR A 358 20.85 17.27 58.34
CA THR A 358 22.24 17.07 58.82
C THR A 358 22.79 18.09 59.83
N CYS A 359 22.62 17.82 61.13
CA CYS A 359 23.69 17.87 62.13
C CYS A 359 23.21 17.33 63.49
N SER A 360 24.01 16.44 64.07
CA SER A 360 23.84 15.83 65.39
C SER A 360 24.05 16.83 66.54
N VAL A 361 23.15 16.83 67.52
CA VAL A 361 23.20 17.69 68.72
C VAL A 361 23.81 16.93 69.91
N PRO A 362 24.73 17.51 70.71
CA PRO A 362 24.90 17.14 72.11
C PRO A 362 24.03 18.05 73.00
N THR A 363 23.33 17.40 73.93
CA THR A 363 22.42 17.98 74.91
C THR A 363 23.06 19.09 75.75
N GLY A 364 22.46 20.29 75.75
CA GLY A 364 22.82 21.37 76.68
C GLY A 364 22.13 22.71 76.42
N HIS A 365 21.24 23.10 77.35
CA HIS A 365 20.72 24.46 77.63
C HIS A 365 20.11 25.32 76.50
N LEU A 366 18.77 25.31 76.48
CA LEU A 366 17.88 26.30 75.84
C LEU A 366 18.08 27.70 76.45
N THR A 367 18.97 28.52 75.88
CA THR A 367 18.93 29.97 76.15
C THR A 367 19.43 30.88 75.02
N ASN A 368 19.91 30.38 73.88
CA ASN A 368 20.40 31.26 72.80
C ASN A 368 20.05 30.70 71.41
N VAL A 369 18.86 31.04 70.87
CA VAL A 369 18.49 30.71 69.47
C VAL A 369 17.86 31.92 68.72
N CYS A 370 17.81 33.12 69.29
CA CYS A 370 17.10 34.26 68.66
C CYS A 370 17.93 35.13 67.70
N VAL A 371 19.08 34.72 67.17
CA VAL A 371 19.92 35.61 66.32
C VAL A 371 20.20 35.08 64.90
N PHE A 372 19.51 34.04 64.43
CA PHE A 372 19.86 33.45 63.12
C PHE A 372 18.67 32.96 62.29
N VAL A 373 17.61 33.76 62.12
CA VAL A 373 16.54 33.44 61.15
C VAL A 373 15.92 34.72 60.56
N GLU A 374 16.67 35.46 59.75
CA GLU A 374 16.11 36.55 58.93
C GLU A 374 16.23 36.34 57.39
N PRO A 375 17.15 35.53 56.82
CA PRO A 375 17.22 35.44 55.35
C PRO A 375 16.46 34.28 54.67
N LEU A 376 15.75 33.38 55.37
CA LEU A 376 15.22 32.13 54.78
C LEU A 376 13.69 32.02 54.64
N LEU A 377 12.93 33.06 55.05
CA LEU A 377 11.47 33.00 55.15
C LEU A 377 10.70 33.48 53.90
N ASP A 378 11.37 34.02 52.88
CA ASP A 378 10.71 34.68 51.74
C ASP A 378 10.23 33.73 50.61
N HIS A 379 10.40 32.40 50.74
CA HIS A 379 10.12 31.48 49.61
C HIS A 379 9.04 30.42 49.84
N TYR A 380 8.46 30.29 51.05
CA TYR A 380 7.61 29.13 51.35
C TYR A 380 6.22 29.42 51.91
N TYR A 381 5.84 30.68 52.13
CA TYR A 381 4.47 31.04 52.50
C TYR A 381 3.96 32.15 51.60
N PRO A 382 2.72 32.07 51.08
CA PRO A 382 2.09 33.25 50.50
C PRO A 382 2.03 34.30 51.63
N SER A 383 2.71 35.42 51.41
CA SER A 383 3.02 36.47 52.40
C SER A 383 1.81 36.90 53.22
N ILE A 384 0.61 36.74 52.65
CA ILE A 384 -0.69 37.00 53.26
C ILE A 384 -0.98 36.06 54.45
N LEU A 385 -0.74 34.76 54.36
CA LEU A 385 -1.03 33.81 55.45
C LEU A 385 -0.10 34.00 56.65
N TRP A 386 1.18 34.28 56.38
CA TRP A 386 2.14 34.65 57.43
C TRP A 386 1.74 35.97 58.08
N PHE A 387 1.35 36.97 57.30
CA PHE A 387 0.86 38.25 57.81
C PHE A 387 -0.39 38.10 58.69
N TRP A 388 -1.37 37.28 58.29
CA TRP A 388 -2.57 37.03 59.10
C TRP A 388 -2.28 36.22 60.36
N ALA A 389 -1.38 35.24 60.30
CA ALA A 389 -0.95 34.47 61.47
C ALA A 389 -0.17 35.35 62.46
N GLU A 390 0.74 36.20 61.97
CA GLU A 390 1.49 37.15 62.79
C GLU A 390 0.58 38.24 63.37
N PHE A 391 -0.38 38.73 62.58
CA PHE A 391 -1.38 39.71 63.04
C PHE A 391 -2.31 39.12 64.09
N ALA A 392 -2.81 37.89 63.90
CA ALA A 392 -3.64 37.19 64.88
C ALA A 392 -2.86 36.90 66.17
N PHE A 393 -1.59 36.48 66.06
CA PHE A 393 -0.72 36.29 67.22
C PHE A 393 -0.46 37.60 67.97
N LYS A 394 -0.14 38.68 67.26
CA LYS A 394 0.03 40.02 67.85
C LYS A 394 -1.25 40.49 68.53
N LEU A 395 -2.42 40.28 67.94
CA LEU A 395 -3.73 40.60 68.55
C LEU A 395 -3.99 39.79 69.83
N ILE A 396 -3.71 38.48 69.80
CA ILE A 396 -3.86 37.59 70.95
C ILE A 396 -2.91 38.02 72.09
N VAL A 397 -1.64 38.29 71.78
CA VAL A 397 -0.66 38.76 72.76
C VAL A 397 -1.03 40.15 73.29
N LEU A 398 -1.57 41.04 72.46
CA LEU A 398 -2.02 42.37 72.87
C LEU A 398 -3.23 42.28 73.80
N GLU A 399 -4.24 41.46 73.49
CA GLU A 399 -5.40 41.22 74.36
C GLU A 399 -4.99 40.61 75.71
N ILE A 400 -4.10 39.61 75.71
CA ILE A 400 -3.58 39.00 76.94
C ILE A 400 -2.77 40.03 77.75
N SER A 401 -1.96 40.87 77.09
CA SER A 401 -1.15 41.89 77.75
C SER A 401 -1.98 43.04 78.34
N LEU A 402 -3.07 43.42 77.66
CA LEU A 402 -4.07 44.37 78.17
C LEU A 402 -4.82 43.81 79.40
N TRP A 403 -5.01 42.49 79.47
CA TRP A 403 -5.62 41.83 80.62
C TRP A 403 -4.71 41.81 81.85
N THR A 404 -3.39 41.55 81.68
CA THR A 404 -2.43 41.54 82.81
C THR A 404 -2.10 42.91 83.42
N LYS A 405 -2.52 44.02 82.80
CA LYS A 405 -2.30 45.39 83.29
C LYS A 405 -3.49 46.00 84.05
N LYS A 406 -4.61 45.28 84.21
CA LYS A 406 -5.72 45.58 85.12
C LYS A 406 -5.73 44.57 86.27
#